data_AF-A0A7V4BS31-F1
#
_entry.id   AF-A0A7V4BS31-F1
#
_cell.length_a   1.000
_cell.length_b   1.000
_cell.length_c   1.000
_cell.angle_alpha   90.00
_cell.angle_beta   90.00
_cell.angle_gamma   90.00
#
_symmetry.space_group_name_H-M   'P 1'
#
loop_
_entity.id
_entity.type
_entity.pdbx_description
1 polymer ?
#
loop_
_entity_poly.entity_id
_entity_poly.type
_entity_poly.pdbx_seq_one_letter_code
_entity_poly.pdbx_strand_id
1 'polypeptide(L)'
;MKFTLLVLTIGLFTGIIAFSQTIARITVQAGNYTRLNTPVYIDITNLTFLNDTDLYLSETKGKSTIPVPCQIEDGHQRLLWWILSGKTESGTVRIFELKKGKSNYKVSGINYMMKDGALLITKENRNILQYNYETRYPPAGVDTAYRRSGFIHPLWSPSGNVLTNIQPADHYHHYGIWHPWTKTSFEGEHIDFWNLKMRLGTIRYDGFIANMQGSVFTGFKAHQVHVAHPDTITAKKALNEILDVRVYNIADNYRLIDYTITQSCASSSPLTVEEYRYQGFGFRANADWTKENAHYLTSEGKTRKDADNTRARWCIVSGESTYGRSGIIFISNPANYNSPEPIRIWDETQNNGRGDVFFNFCPTKTTNWNMIPGKEYTLKYRMLVFDGETSKEAAEQAFVDFAYPPAIIIEKLK
;
A
#
# COMPACT_ATOMS: atom_id res chain seq x y z
N MET A 1 80.15 -30.34 0.29
CA MET A 1 79.08 -30.31 1.31
C MET A 1 78.11 -29.20 0.96
N LYS A 2 76.81 -29.52 0.91
CA LYS A 2 75.74 -28.69 0.32
C LYS A 2 75.46 -27.44 1.16
N PHE A 3 75.41 -26.27 0.53
CA PHE A 3 74.82 -25.05 1.07
C PHE A 3 73.34 -25.00 0.67
N THR A 4 72.46 -24.84 1.65
CA THR A 4 71.01 -24.70 1.43
C THR A 4 70.67 -23.21 1.43
N LEU A 5 70.26 -22.69 0.27
CA LEU A 5 69.79 -21.32 0.11
C LEU A 5 68.29 -21.27 0.42
N LEU A 6 67.91 -20.58 1.49
CA LEU A 6 66.51 -20.33 1.86
C LEU A 6 66.04 -19.07 1.11
N VAL A 7 65.23 -19.25 0.07
CA VAL A 7 64.58 -18.13 -0.66
C VAL A 7 63.27 -17.79 0.06
N LEU A 8 63.22 -16.62 0.69
CA LEU A 8 62.03 -16.07 1.33
C LEU A 8 61.21 -15.32 0.29
N THR A 9 60.14 -15.93 -0.22
CA THR A 9 59.20 -15.29 -1.16
C THR A 9 58.25 -14.37 -0.38
N ILE A 10 58.53 -13.08 -0.38
CA ILE A 10 57.62 -12.05 0.14
C ILE A 10 56.52 -11.85 -0.92
N GLY A 11 55.37 -12.48 -0.72
CA GLY A 11 54.17 -12.22 -1.52
C GLY A 11 53.55 -10.89 -1.15
N LEU A 12 53.78 -9.86 -1.96
CA LEU A 12 53.00 -8.63 -1.92
C LEU A 12 51.55 -8.95 -2.34
N PHE A 13 50.65 -9.09 -1.37
CA PHE A 13 49.22 -8.96 -1.59
C PHE A 13 48.90 -7.50 -1.92
N THR A 14 48.97 -7.15 -3.20
CA THR A 14 48.35 -5.92 -3.70
C THR A 14 46.84 -6.15 -3.69
N GLY A 15 46.17 -5.63 -2.65
CA GLY A 15 44.71 -5.55 -2.64
C GLY A 15 44.25 -4.71 -3.82
N ILE A 16 43.68 -5.35 -4.83
CA ILE A 16 42.97 -4.67 -5.90
C ILE A 16 41.76 -4.01 -5.25
N ILE A 17 41.87 -2.72 -4.94
CA ILE A 17 40.71 -1.88 -4.62
C ILE A 17 39.96 -1.76 -5.94
N ALA A 18 38.99 -2.65 -6.17
CA ALA A 18 38.07 -2.53 -7.29
C ALA A 18 37.29 -1.23 -7.09
N PHE A 19 37.70 -0.17 -7.78
CA PHE A 19 36.96 1.08 -7.83
C PHE A 19 35.61 0.79 -8.51
N SER A 20 34.56 0.66 -7.70
CA SER A 20 33.19 0.62 -8.20
C SER A 20 32.90 1.94 -8.90
N GLN A 21 32.66 1.89 -10.21
CA GLN A 21 32.40 3.08 -11.03
C GLN A 21 31.07 3.70 -10.60
N THR A 22 31.09 4.95 -10.15
CA THR A 22 29.87 5.72 -9.86
C THR A 22 29.20 6.10 -11.16
N ILE A 23 27.93 5.72 -11.30
CA ILE A 23 27.07 5.99 -12.46
C ILE A 23 26.37 7.34 -12.28
N ALA A 24 25.88 7.61 -11.08
CA ALA A 24 25.18 8.84 -10.76
C ALA A 24 25.30 9.19 -9.29
N ARG A 25 25.34 10.49 -9.00
CA ARG A 25 25.10 11.04 -7.67
C ARG A 25 23.63 11.46 -7.58
N ILE A 26 23.00 11.09 -6.47
CA ILE A 26 21.59 11.33 -6.19
C ILE A 26 21.51 12.12 -4.90
N THR A 27 21.03 13.36 -4.99
CA THR A 27 20.85 14.24 -3.83
C THR A 27 19.37 14.29 -3.49
N VAL A 28 19.02 13.77 -2.32
CA VAL A 28 17.65 13.81 -1.80
C VAL A 28 17.53 14.96 -0.82
N GLN A 29 16.63 15.90 -1.13
CA GLN A 29 16.39 17.10 -0.33
C GLN A 29 15.16 16.86 0.55
N ALA A 30 15.33 16.92 1.87
CA ALA A 30 14.21 16.76 2.81
C ALA A 30 13.13 17.83 2.59
N GLY A 31 13.54 19.03 2.15
CA GLY A 31 12.67 20.18 1.94
C GLY A 31 12.20 20.75 3.27
N ASN A 32 10.98 21.29 3.32
CA ASN A 32 10.43 21.95 4.51
C ASN A 32 9.98 20.98 5.61
N TYR A 33 10.10 19.68 5.39
CA TYR A 33 9.59 18.65 6.28
C TYR A 33 10.69 17.70 6.72
N THR A 34 10.65 17.33 8.00
CA THR A 34 11.40 16.18 8.48
C THR A 34 10.83 14.92 7.83
N ARG A 35 11.71 13.98 7.49
CA ARG A 35 11.38 12.70 6.85
C ARG A 35 11.68 11.54 7.79
N LEU A 36 10.80 10.55 7.85
CA LEU A 36 11.00 9.37 8.68
C LEU A 36 10.71 8.09 7.90
N ASN A 37 11.76 7.30 7.63
CA ASN A 37 11.65 6.02 6.94
C ASN A 37 10.89 6.10 5.60
N THR A 38 11.12 7.17 4.86
CA THR A 38 10.34 7.54 3.67
C THR A 38 10.77 6.72 2.44
N PRO A 39 9.88 5.93 1.82
CA PRO A 39 10.18 5.31 0.53
C PRO A 39 10.37 6.37 -0.55
N VAL A 40 11.41 6.22 -1.36
CA VAL A 40 11.74 7.11 -2.47
C VAL A 40 12.18 6.30 -3.69
N TYR A 41 12.07 6.89 -4.87
CA TYR A 41 12.49 6.27 -6.11
C TYR A 41 12.95 7.28 -7.15
N ILE A 42 13.72 6.80 -8.12
CA ILE A 42 14.08 7.55 -9.33
C ILE A 42 13.89 6.67 -10.57
N ASP A 43 13.60 7.31 -11.71
CA ASP A 43 13.65 6.65 -13.02
C ASP A 43 15.11 6.51 -13.49
N ILE A 44 15.56 5.27 -13.67
CA ILE A 44 16.91 4.94 -14.14
C ILE A 44 16.94 4.45 -15.59
N THR A 45 15.80 4.44 -16.29
CA THR A 45 15.63 3.90 -17.65
C THR A 45 16.69 4.42 -18.62
N ASN A 46 16.92 5.74 -18.60
CA ASN A 46 17.92 6.41 -19.45
C ASN A 46 19.22 6.75 -18.70
N LEU A 47 19.28 6.43 -17.40
CA LEU A 47 20.47 6.67 -16.59
C LEU A 47 21.53 5.61 -16.87
N THR A 48 21.14 4.34 -16.92
CA THR A 48 22.02 3.18 -17.14
C THR A 48 21.30 2.00 -17.78
N PHE A 49 22.02 1.25 -18.62
CA PHE A 49 21.55 0.02 -19.27
C PHE A 49 22.15 -1.25 -18.65
N LEU A 50 22.85 -1.14 -17.52
CA LEU A 50 23.37 -2.29 -16.78
C LEU A 50 22.23 -3.15 -16.23
N ASN A 51 22.50 -4.45 -16.09
CA ASN A 51 21.57 -5.37 -15.43
C ASN A 51 21.34 -4.96 -13.97
N ASP A 52 20.15 -5.22 -13.45
CA ASP A 52 19.76 -4.90 -12.07
C ASP A 52 20.71 -5.49 -11.03
N THR A 53 21.24 -6.70 -11.29
CA THR A 53 22.19 -7.39 -10.40
C THR A 53 23.57 -6.74 -10.35
N ASP A 54 23.87 -5.85 -11.29
CA ASP A 54 25.13 -5.13 -11.42
C ASP A 54 25.01 -3.66 -10.96
N LEU A 55 23.89 -3.31 -10.31
CA LEU A 55 23.64 -2.00 -9.73
C LEU A 55 23.66 -2.08 -8.20
N TYR A 56 24.29 -1.08 -7.59
CA TYR A 56 24.43 -0.97 -6.15
C TYR A 56 24.25 0.49 -5.72
N LEU A 57 23.53 0.70 -4.61
CA LEU A 57 23.31 2.02 -4.03
C LEU A 57 24.10 2.16 -2.73
N SER A 58 24.71 3.33 -2.53
CA SER A 58 25.35 3.68 -1.27
C SER A 58 25.03 5.10 -0.85
N GLU A 59 25.08 5.37 0.44
CA GLU A 59 24.90 6.70 1.03
C GLU A 59 26.22 7.20 1.61
N THR A 60 26.52 8.49 1.40
CA THR A 60 27.64 9.15 2.05
C THR A 60 27.21 9.71 3.40
N LYS A 61 27.80 9.21 4.49
CA LYS A 61 27.64 9.74 5.85
C LYS A 61 29.00 10.17 6.41
N GLY A 62 29.24 11.47 6.47
CA GLY A 62 30.53 12.03 6.86
C GLY A 62 31.63 11.58 5.90
N LYS A 63 32.66 10.90 6.42
CA LYS A 63 33.76 10.32 5.62
C LYS A 63 33.51 8.88 5.16
N SER A 64 32.38 8.28 5.55
CA SER A 64 32.08 6.88 5.26
C SER A 64 31.03 6.76 4.17
N THR A 65 31.15 5.72 3.34
CA THR A 65 30.13 5.32 2.37
C THR A 65 29.49 4.04 2.85
N ILE A 66 28.18 4.08 3.09
CA ILE A 66 27.42 2.97 3.66
C ILE A 66 26.56 2.34 2.56
N PRO A 67 26.64 1.02 2.37
CA PRO A 67 25.70 0.26 1.55
C PRO A 67 24.22 0.54 1.89
N VAL A 68 23.38 0.77 0.88
CA VAL A 68 21.93 1.01 1.03
C VAL A 68 21.13 -0.07 0.29
N PRO A 69 20.20 -0.78 0.95
CA PRO A 69 19.28 -1.67 0.27
C PRO A 69 18.45 -0.92 -0.78
N CYS A 70 18.50 -1.40 -2.01
CA CYS A 70 17.73 -0.85 -3.13
C CYS A 70 17.07 -1.97 -3.93
N GLN A 71 16.00 -1.64 -4.62
CA GLN A 71 15.22 -2.58 -5.42
C GLN A 71 14.82 -1.92 -6.72
N ILE A 72 14.93 -2.64 -7.83
CA ILE A 72 14.46 -2.14 -9.12
C ILE A 72 13.06 -2.69 -9.36
N GLU A 73 12.13 -1.79 -9.63
CA GLU A 73 10.82 -2.12 -10.16
C GLU A 73 10.89 -1.98 -11.67
N ASP A 74 10.62 -3.07 -12.38
CA ASP A 74 10.61 -3.12 -13.83
C ASP A 74 9.19 -2.95 -14.39
N GLY A 75 9.10 -2.41 -15.61
CA GLY A 75 7.84 -2.04 -16.26
C GLY A 75 8.09 -1.20 -17.51
N HIS A 76 7.20 -0.27 -17.83
CA HIS A 76 7.47 0.72 -18.89
C HIS A 76 8.66 1.64 -18.55
N GLN A 77 8.93 1.81 -17.26
CA GLN A 77 10.11 2.49 -16.72
C GLN A 77 10.83 1.55 -15.76
N ARG A 78 12.15 1.69 -15.66
CA ARG A 78 12.97 1.07 -14.61
C ARG A 78 13.09 2.03 -13.45
N LEU A 79 12.40 1.76 -12.34
CA LEU A 79 12.41 2.61 -11.15
C LEU A 79 13.33 2.01 -10.09
N LEU A 80 14.34 2.75 -9.65
CA LEU A 80 15.19 2.38 -8.52
C LEU A 80 14.55 2.89 -7.22
N TRP A 81 14.14 1.99 -6.35
CA TRP A 81 13.55 2.26 -5.05
C TRP A 81 14.56 2.07 -3.91
N TRP A 82 14.44 2.89 -2.87
CA TRP A 82 15.08 2.68 -1.56
C TRP A 82 14.29 3.39 -0.46
N ILE A 83 14.65 3.14 0.80
CA ILE A 83 14.08 3.84 1.96
C ILE A 83 15.09 4.89 2.45
N LEU A 84 14.63 6.11 2.68
CA LEU A 84 15.36 7.08 3.51
C LEU A 84 15.26 6.65 4.99
N SER A 85 15.97 5.58 5.35
CA SER A 85 15.87 5.00 6.70
C SER A 85 16.32 5.99 7.77
N GLY A 86 15.60 5.99 8.89
CA GLY A 86 15.80 6.90 10.01
C GLY A 86 15.25 8.30 9.76
N LYS A 87 15.57 9.22 10.67
CA LYS A 87 15.17 10.62 10.61
C LYS A 87 16.07 11.40 9.67
N THR A 88 15.48 12.18 8.77
CA THR A 88 16.18 13.19 7.95
C THR A 88 15.57 14.54 8.28
N GLU A 89 16.31 15.45 8.92
CA GLU A 89 15.77 16.73 9.37
C GLU A 89 15.36 17.63 8.20
N SER A 90 14.33 18.46 8.40
CA SER A 90 13.96 19.49 7.43
C SER A 90 15.15 20.39 7.08
N GLY A 91 15.20 20.86 5.83
CA GLY A 91 16.28 21.68 5.30
C GLY A 91 17.59 20.92 5.03
N THR A 92 17.70 19.65 5.38
CA THR A 92 18.91 18.85 5.14
C THR A 92 18.86 18.06 3.84
N VAL A 93 20.02 17.53 3.44
CA VAL A 93 20.18 16.69 2.25
C VAL A 93 20.85 15.36 2.61
N ARG A 94 20.48 14.31 1.89
CA ARG A 94 21.18 13.02 1.91
C ARG A 94 21.71 12.72 0.52
N ILE A 95 22.98 12.30 0.47
CA ILE A 95 23.69 12.06 -0.80
C ILE A 95 23.88 10.57 -0.97
N PHE A 96 23.41 10.07 -2.11
CA PHE A 96 23.56 8.70 -2.53
C PHE A 96 24.35 8.62 -3.82
N GLU A 97 24.96 7.47 -4.05
CA GLU A 97 25.69 7.16 -5.26
C GLU A 97 25.21 5.82 -5.80
N LEU A 98 24.66 5.84 -7.01
CA LEU A 98 24.38 4.64 -7.79
C LEU A 98 25.68 4.22 -8.48
N LYS A 99 26.10 2.98 -8.28
CA LYS A 99 27.39 2.48 -8.78
C LYS A 99 27.23 1.16 -9.52
N LYS A 100 28.18 0.88 -10.40
CA LYS A 100 28.37 -0.43 -11.01
C LYS A 100 29.06 -1.36 -10.01
N GLY A 101 28.41 -2.47 -9.69
CA GLY A 101 28.94 -3.47 -8.76
C GLY A 101 27.92 -4.56 -8.47
N LYS A 102 28.37 -5.70 -7.94
CA LYS A 102 27.43 -6.75 -7.54
C LYS A 102 26.62 -6.28 -6.33
N SER A 103 25.30 -6.27 -6.46
CA SER A 103 24.43 -6.09 -5.29
C SER A 103 24.51 -7.32 -4.40
N ASN A 104 24.96 -7.13 -3.16
CA ASN A 104 24.95 -8.20 -2.14
C ASN A 104 23.61 -8.27 -1.38
N TYR A 105 22.62 -7.44 -1.75
CA TYR A 105 21.32 -7.39 -1.08
C TYR A 105 20.32 -8.35 -1.70
N LYS A 106 20.47 -9.65 -1.40
CA LYS A 106 19.50 -10.67 -1.83
C LYS A 106 18.54 -11.14 -0.74
N VAL A 107 18.72 -10.75 0.51
CA VAL A 107 17.81 -11.17 1.58
C VAL A 107 16.68 -10.17 1.70
N SER A 108 15.51 -10.52 1.16
CA SER A 108 14.30 -9.78 1.46
C SER A 108 13.91 -10.01 2.92
N GLY A 109 13.68 -8.93 3.67
CA GLY A 109 13.10 -9.01 5.01
C GLY A 109 11.61 -9.35 5.01
N ILE A 110 10.95 -9.23 3.85
CA ILE A 110 9.50 -9.43 3.70
C ILE A 110 9.26 -10.42 2.56
N ASN A 111 8.65 -11.56 2.84
CA ASN A 111 8.40 -12.59 1.83
C ASN A 111 6.92 -12.63 1.46
N TYR A 112 6.59 -13.17 0.29
CA TYR A 112 5.23 -13.59 -0.02
C TYR A 112 5.16 -15.09 -0.29
N MET A 113 3.99 -15.67 -0.08
CA MET A 113 3.65 -17.03 -0.48
C MET A 113 2.22 -17.08 -1.00
N MET A 114 1.98 -17.94 -1.98
CA MET A 114 0.63 -18.20 -2.50
C MET A 114 0.15 -19.53 -1.94
N LYS A 115 -1.03 -19.54 -1.31
CA LYS A 115 -1.64 -20.73 -0.72
C LYS A 115 -3.15 -20.56 -0.62
N ASP A 116 -3.92 -21.61 -0.91
CA ASP A 116 -5.37 -21.69 -0.69
C ASP A 116 -6.15 -20.48 -1.26
N GLY A 117 -5.81 -20.09 -2.50
CA GLY A 117 -6.46 -18.99 -3.21
C GLY A 117 -6.12 -17.59 -2.69
N ALA A 118 -5.02 -17.47 -1.94
CA ALA A 118 -4.57 -16.21 -1.37
C ALA A 118 -3.06 -15.99 -1.50
N LEU A 119 -2.66 -14.72 -1.53
CA LEU A 119 -1.27 -14.26 -1.44
C LEU A 119 -1.05 -13.69 -0.05
N LEU A 120 -0.19 -14.33 0.73
CA LEU A 120 0.17 -13.94 2.09
C LEU A 120 1.53 -13.26 2.09
N ILE A 121 1.62 -12.07 2.67
CA ILE A 121 2.88 -11.35 2.89
C ILE A 121 3.29 -11.48 4.36
N THR A 122 4.55 -11.82 4.61
CA THR A 122 5.13 -12.05 5.94
C THR A 122 6.44 -11.32 6.14
N LYS A 123 6.78 -10.93 7.37
CA LYS A 123 8.10 -10.45 7.79
C LYS A 123 8.57 -11.29 8.96
N GLU A 124 9.73 -11.93 8.84
CA GLU A 124 10.29 -12.81 9.89
C GLU A 124 9.28 -13.85 10.40
N ASN A 125 8.55 -14.50 9.48
CA ASN A 125 7.46 -15.46 9.75
C ASN A 125 6.22 -14.90 10.47
N ARG A 126 6.12 -13.59 10.66
CA ARG A 126 4.88 -12.93 11.13
C ARG A 126 4.07 -12.44 9.94
N ASN A 127 2.77 -12.73 9.95
CA ASN A 127 1.86 -12.28 8.90
C ASN A 127 1.74 -10.75 8.92
N ILE A 128 1.63 -10.15 7.73
CA ILE A 128 1.36 -8.72 7.55
C ILE A 128 -0.02 -8.53 6.94
N LEU A 129 -0.24 -9.10 5.76
CA LEU A 129 -1.53 -9.03 5.08
C LEU A 129 -1.74 -10.25 4.17
N GLN A 130 -3.00 -10.58 3.93
CA GLN A 130 -3.42 -11.61 2.99
C GLN A 130 -4.38 -11.02 1.96
N TYR A 131 -4.04 -11.14 0.68
CA TYR A 131 -4.92 -10.82 -0.43
C TYR A 131 -5.62 -12.09 -0.93
N ASN A 132 -6.95 -12.13 -0.86
CA ASN A 132 -7.75 -13.25 -1.35
C ASN A 132 -8.12 -13.00 -2.81
N TYR A 133 -7.42 -13.68 -3.73
CA TYR A 133 -7.66 -13.54 -5.16
C TYR A 133 -8.66 -14.55 -5.70
N GLU A 134 -8.81 -15.72 -5.07
CA GLU A 134 -9.89 -16.65 -5.41
C GLU A 134 -11.23 -16.19 -4.82
N THR A 135 -12.32 -16.67 -5.44
CA THR A 135 -13.66 -16.40 -4.94
C THR A 135 -13.87 -17.11 -3.61
N ARG A 136 -14.06 -16.32 -2.55
CA ARG A 136 -14.48 -16.78 -1.22
C ARG A 136 -16.00 -16.76 -1.15
N TYR A 137 -16.57 -17.90 -0.77
CA TYR A 137 -18.01 -18.04 -0.52
C TYR A 137 -18.36 -17.58 0.90
N PRO A 138 -19.59 -17.06 1.11
CA PRO A 138 -20.05 -16.73 2.45
C PRO A 138 -20.24 -17.99 3.31
N PRO A 139 -20.43 -17.83 4.64
CA PRO A 139 -20.70 -18.95 5.54
C PRO A 139 -21.86 -19.83 5.06
N ALA A 140 -21.84 -21.12 5.45
CA ALA A 140 -22.90 -22.06 5.10
C ALA A 140 -24.28 -21.54 5.52
N GLY A 141 -25.27 -21.65 4.63
CA GLY A 141 -26.63 -21.14 4.84
C GLY A 141 -26.83 -19.67 4.44
N VAL A 142 -25.77 -18.94 4.10
CA VAL A 142 -25.85 -17.57 3.58
C VAL A 142 -25.92 -17.59 2.04
N ASP A 143 -26.69 -16.67 1.46
CA ASP A 143 -26.85 -16.57 0.01
C ASP A 143 -25.49 -16.40 -0.70
N THR A 144 -25.19 -17.29 -1.65
CA THR A 144 -23.97 -17.28 -2.49
C THR A 144 -23.81 -16.02 -3.35
N ALA A 145 -24.81 -15.13 -3.41
CA ALA A 145 -24.66 -13.77 -3.91
C ALA A 145 -23.48 -13.04 -3.24
N TYR A 146 -23.28 -13.24 -1.94
CA TYR A 146 -22.18 -12.67 -1.16
C TYR A 146 -20.86 -13.42 -1.35
N ARG A 147 -20.58 -13.97 -2.54
CA ARG A 147 -19.25 -14.47 -2.87
C ARG A 147 -18.43 -13.36 -3.52
N ARG A 148 -17.15 -13.30 -3.22
CA ARG A 148 -16.28 -12.25 -3.75
C ARG A 148 -14.82 -12.70 -3.77
N SER A 149 -14.05 -12.08 -4.67
CA SER A 149 -12.59 -12.12 -4.71
C SER A 149 -12.06 -10.68 -4.67
N GLY A 150 -10.75 -10.50 -4.50
CA GLY A 150 -10.13 -9.19 -4.63
C GLY A 150 -10.34 -8.31 -3.40
N PHE A 151 -9.88 -8.81 -2.25
CA PHE A 151 -9.93 -8.07 -0.98
C PHE A 151 -8.80 -8.50 -0.05
N ILE A 152 -8.43 -7.63 0.88
CA ILE A 152 -7.43 -7.92 1.90
C ILE A 152 -8.14 -8.37 3.17
N HIS A 153 -7.88 -9.61 3.57
CA HIS A 153 -8.21 -10.14 4.87
C HIS A 153 -7.46 -11.47 5.11
N PRO A 154 -6.86 -11.68 6.29
CA PRO A 154 -6.65 -10.69 7.33
C PRO A 154 -5.61 -9.61 6.99
N LEU A 155 -5.69 -8.46 7.67
CA LEU A 155 -4.58 -7.54 7.92
C LEU A 155 -4.14 -7.72 9.38
N TRP A 156 -2.83 -7.83 9.62
CA TRP A 156 -2.27 -8.06 10.95
C TRP A 156 -1.47 -6.86 11.46
N SER A 157 -1.55 -6.61 12.76
CA SER A 157 -0.63 -5.73 13.47
C SER A 157 0.76 -6.37 13.62
N PRO A 158 1.80 -5.60 13.98
CA PRO A 158 3.15 -6.13 14.16
C PRO A 158 3.27 -7.24 15.24
N SER A 159 2.42 -7.19 16.27
CA SER A 159 2.29 -8.23 17.31
C SER A 159 1.43 -9.43 16.90
N GLY A 160 0.69 -9.32 15.78
CA GLY A 160 -0.11 -10.41 15.22
C GLY A 160 -1.62 -10.27 15.41
N ASN A 161 -2.13 -9.09 15.80
CA ASN A 161 -3.57 -8.87 15.98
C ASN A 161 -4.24 -8.79 14.61
N VAL A 162 -5.28 -9.59 14.37
CA VAL A 162 -6.10 -9.42 13.18
C VAL A 162 -6.91 -8.14 13.32
N LEU A 163 -6.79 -7.21 12.37
CA LEU A 163 -7.42 -5.89 12.44
C LEU A 163 -8.72 -5.80 11.64
N THR A 164 -8.91 -6.72 10.70
CA THR A 164 -10.04 -6.73 9.76
C THR A 164 -11.01 -7.85 10.08
N ASN A 165 -12.30 -7.65 9.81
CA ASN A 165 -13.32 -8.71 9.81
C ASN A 165 -14.01 -8.80 8.44
N ILE A 166 -14.54 -9.98 8.11
CA ILE A 166 -15.31 -10.21 6.87
C ILE A 166 -16.62 -10.88 7.19
N GLN A 167 -17.62 -10.61 6.35
CA GLN A 167 -18.91 -11.29 6.32
C GLN A 167 -19.58 -11.48 7.69
N PRO A 168 -19.60 -10.46 8.58
CA PRO A 168 -20.31 -10.58 9.83
C PRO A 168 -21.82 -10.73 9.55
N ALA A 169 -22.54 -11.38 10.48
CA ALA A 169 -23.93 -11.78 10.28
C ALA A 169 -24.89 -10.62 9.95
N ASP A 170 -24.54 -9.41 10.36
CA ASP A 170 -25.27 -8.17 10.09
C ASP A 170 -24.96 -7.57 8.70
N HIS A 171 -23.78 -7.84 8.12
CA HIS A 171 -23.32 -7.26 6.86
C HIS A 171 -22.43 -8.23 6.05
N TYR A 172 -23.03 -9.28 5.47
CA TYR A 172 -22.31 -10.31 4.68
C TYR A 172 -21.54 -9.78 3.45
N HIS A 173 -21.79 -8.55 3.02
CA HIS A 173 -21.09 -7.91 1.89
C HIS A 173 -19.82 -7.13 2.31
N HIS A 174 -19.38 -7.20 3.58
CA HIS A 174 -18.14 -6.57 4.06
C HIS A 174 -16.93 -7.52 3.96
N TYR A 175 -15.79 -7.00 3.48
CA TYR A 175 -14.60 -7.80 3.15
C TYR A 175 -13.27 -7.19 3.63
N GLY A 176 -13.14 -6.86 4.92
CA GLY A 176 -11.86 -6.48 5.52
C GLY A 176 -11.37 -5.13 5.02
N ILE A 177 -10.49 -5.11 4.00
CA ILE A 177 -10.19 -3.92 3.18
C ILE A 177 -10.55 -4.21 1.73
N TRP A 178 -11.40 -3.36 1.15
CA TRP A 178 -11.92 -3.53 -0.21
C TRP A 178 -12.39 -2.18 -0.78
N HIS A 179 -12.70 -2.12 -2.08
CA HIS A 179 -13.06 -0.86 -2.75
C HIS A 179 -14.21 -1.00 -3.78
N PRO A 180 -15.49 -0.98 -3.35
CA PRO A 180 -16.63 -0.98 -4.27
C PRO A 180 -17.22 0.40 -4.52
N TRP A 181 -17.89 0.52 -5.66
CA TRP A 181 -18.81 1.61 -5.95
C TRP A 181 -20.26 1.16 -5.71
N THR A 182 -20.99 1.90 -4.87
CA THR A 182 -22.37 1.54 -4.48
C THR A 182 -23.39 2.13 -5.45
N LYS A 183 -23.30 3.43 -5.73
CA LYS A 183 -24.23 4.11 -6.62
C LYS A 183 -23.54 4.50 -7.91
N THR A 184 -23.75 3.72 -8.96
CA THR A 184 -23.22 4.03 -10.29
C THR A 184 -24.31 4.01 -11.35
N SER A 185 -24.06 4.73 -12.45
CA SER A 185 -24.83 4.65 -13.70
C SER A 185 -23.92 4.17 -14.82
N PHE A 186 -24.32 3.08 -15.48
CA PHE A 186 -23.60 2.46 -16.59
C PHE A 186 -24.61 2.06 -17.67
N GLU A 187 -24.42 2.55 -18.90
CA GLU A 187 -25.34 2.32 -20.03
C GLU A 187 -26.81 2.73 -19.75
N GLY A 188 -27.00 3.75 -18.93
CA GLY A 188 -28.33 4.26 -18.56
C GLY A 188 -28.98 3.51 -17.40
N GLU A 189 -28.32 2.50 -16.83
CA GLU A 189 -28.83 1.70 -15.73
C GLU A 189 -28.08 1.94 -14.43
N HIS A 190 -28.78 1.81 -13.31
CA HIS A 190 -28.14 1.81 -12.00
C HIS A 190 -27.45 0.47 -11.74
N ILE A 191 -26.14 0.51 -11.47
CA ILE A 191 -25.35 -0.65 -11.08
C ILE A 191 -24.75 -0.42 -9.69
N ASP A 192 -24.83 -1.46 -8.84
CA ASP A 192 -24.26 -1.49 -7.50
C ASP A 192 -23.24 -2.62 -7.38
N PHE A 193 -21.96 -2.27 -7.22
CA PHE A 193 -20.85 -3.22 -7.07
C PHE A 193 -20.52 -3.57 -5.61
N TRP A 194 -21.27 -3.00 -4.65
CA TRP A 194 -21.13 -3.19 -3.21
C TRP A 194 -22.18 -4.16 -2.67
N ASN A 195 -23.46 -3.88 -2.88
CA ASN A 195 -24.58 -4.63 -2.32
C ASN A 195 -24.83 -5.93 -3.09
N LEU A 196 -23.94 -6.91 -2.90
CA LEU A 196 -23.88 -8.15 -3.68
C LEU A 196 -25.20 -8.94 -3.72
N LYS A 197 -26.04 -8.85 -2.68
CA LYS A 197 -27.37 -9.48 -2.65
C LYS A 197 -28.31 -8.99 -3.76
N MET A 198 -28.14 -7.74 -4.21
CA MET A 198 -28.94 -7.19 -5.30
C MET A 198 -28.55 -7.76 -6.67
N ARG A 199 -27.39 -8.42 -6.78
CA ARG A 199 -26.89 -9.05 -8.02
C ARG A 199 -26.79 -8.10 -9.22
N LEU A 200 -26.71 -6.80 -8.98
CA LEU A 200 -26.55 -5.78 -10.03
C LEU A 200 -25.09 -5.65 -10.47
N GLY A 201 -24.15 -5.82 -9.56
CA GLY A 201 -22.73 -5.70 -9.83
C GLY A 201 -21.88 -6.51 -8.86
N THR A 202 -20.65 -6.80 -9.28
CA THR A 202 -19.62 -7.40 -8.43
C THR A 202 -18.23 -7.01 -8.92
N ILE A 203 -17.21 -7.24 -8.09
CA ILE A 203 -15.81 -7.07 -8.47
C ILE A 203 -15.14 -8.44 -8.43
N ARG A 204 -14.44 -8.78 -9.52
CA ARG A 204 -13.75 -10.07 -9.68
C ARG A 204 -12.27 -9.83 -9.89
N TYR A 205 -11.45 -10.68 -9.28
CA TYR A 205 -10.05 -10.82 -9.66
C TYR A 205 -9.97 -11.42 -11.08
N ASP A 206 -9.08 -10.90 -11.92
CA ASP A 206 -8.90 -11.30 -13.32
C ASP A 206 -7.42 -11.64 -13.63
N GLY A 207 -6.53 -11.61 -12.62
CA GLY A 207 -5.14 -12.05 -12.76
C GLY A 207 -4.13 -11.20 -11.98
N PHE A 208 -2.95 -11.74 -11.72
CA PHE A 208 -1.81 -10.96 -11.26
C PHE A 208 -1.08 -10.39 -12.47
N ILE A 209 -0.80 -9.09 -12.43
CA ILE A 209 0.10 -8.43 -13.36
C ILE A 209 1.55 -8.65 -12.90
N ALA A 210 1.80 -8.54 -11.59
CA ALA A 210 3.12 -8.74 -11.01
C ALA A 210 3.03 -9.18 -9.55
N ASN A 211 3.96 -10.05 -9.13
CA ASN A 211 4.27 -10.32 -7.74
C ASN A 211 5.71 -9.89 -7.51
N MET A 212 5.94 -9.01 -6.53
CA MET A 212 7.22 -8.33 -6.33
C MET A 212 7.77 -8.70 -4.96
N GLN A 213 9.05 -9.04 -4.91
CA GLN A 213 9.77 -9.29 -3.67
C GLN A 213 11.19 -8.74 -3.78
N GLY A 214 11.59 -7.93 -2.80
CA GLY A 214 12.94 -7.41 -2.74
C GLY A 214 13.29 -6.83 -1.37
N SER A 215 14.44 -6.19 -1.28
CA SER A 215 14.96 -5.69 -0.01
C SER A 215 14.23 -4.44 0.50
N VAL A 216 13.53 -3.72 -0.38
CA VAL A 216 12.85 -2.45 -0.09
C VAL A 216 11.37 -2.66 0.15
N PHE A 217 10.71 -3.44 -0.71
CA PHE A 217 9.30 -3.78 -0.53
C PHE A 217 8.96 -5.15 -1.13
N THR A 218 7.86 -5.70 -0.63
CA THR A 218 7.20 -6.89 -1.18
C THR A 218 5.73 -6.58 -1.39
N GLY A 219 5.15 -7.05 -2.49
CA GLY A 219 3.84 -6.59 -2.92
C GLY A 219 3.32 -7.30 -4.16
N PHE A 220 2.21 -6.81 -4.69
CA PHE A 220 1.60 -7.33 -5.90
C PHE A 220 0.85 -6.23 -6.67
N LYS A 221 0.68 -6.48 -7.97
CA LYS A 221 -0.26 -5.78 -8.84
C LYS A 221 -1.30 -6.80 -9.32
N ALA A 222 -2.56 -6.61 -8.99
CA ALA A 222 -3.67 -7.46 -9.41
C ALA A 222 -4.60 -6.69 -10.34
N HIS A 223 -4.96 -7.31 -11.46
CA HIS A 223 -6.05 -6.84 -12.31
C HIS A 223 -7.37 -7.37 -11.75
N GLN A 224 -8.33 -6.47 -11.62
CA GLN A 224 -9.69 -6.72 -11.18
C GLN A 224 -10.65 -6.09 -12.18
N VAL A 225 -11.88 -6.61 -12.24
CA VAL A 225 -12.93 -6.12 -13.13
C VAL A 225 -14.21 -5.88 -12.36
N HIS A 226 -14.81 -4.72 -12.56
CA HIS A 226 -16.15 -4.41 -12.09
C HIS A 226 -17.13 -4.91 -13.14
N VAL A 227 -17.96 -5.90 -12.78
CA VAL A 227 -18.87 -6.60 -13.70
C VAL A 227 -20.30 -6.22 -13.36
N ALA A 228 -21.01 -5.62 -14.32
CA ALA A 228 -22.44 -5.35 -14.27
C ALA A 228 -23.22 -6.63 -14.66
N HIS A 229 -24.39 -6.81 -14.03
CA HIS A 229 -25.27 -7.97 -14.16
C HIS A 229 -24.53 -9.32 -14.09
N PRO A 230 -23.73 -9.54 -13.04
CA PRO A 230 -23.01 -10.79 -12.90
C PRO A 230 -23.99 -11.97 -12.89
N ASP A 231 -23.60 -13.06 -13.54
CA ASP A 231 -24.33 -14.34 -13.58
C ASP A 231 -25.59 -14.34 -14.48
N THR A 232 -25.73 -13.33 -15.35
CA THR A 232 -26.73 -13.32 -16.43
C THR A 232 -26.05 -13.42 -17.80
N ILE A 233 -26.85 -13.63 -18.85
CA ILE A 233 -26.36 -13.55 -20.24
C ILE A 233 -25.98 -12.12 -20.66
N THR A 234 -26.38 -11.10 -19.88
CA THR A 234 -26.09 -9.68 -20.12
C THR A 234 -24.86 -9.18 -19.35
N ALA A 235 -24.11 -10.07 -18.70
CA ALA A 235 -22.94 -9.72 -17.91
C ALA A 235 -21.91 -8.92 -18.73
N LYS A 236 -21.46 -7.79 -18.19
CA LYS A 236 -20.55 -6.88 -18.90
C LYS A 236 -19.50 -6.29 -17.97
N LYS A 237 -18.24 -6.24 -18.42
CA LYS A 237 -17.17 -5.52 -17.72
C LYS A 237 -17.42 -4.01 -17.87
N ALA A 238 -17.61 -3.31 -16.76
CA ALA A 238 -17.83 -1.87 -16.71
C ALA A 238 -16.50 -1.12 -16.49
N LEU A 239 -15.70 -1.56 -15.53
CA LEU A 239 -14.36 -0.99 -15.25
C LEU A 239 -13.29 -2.08 -15.20
N ASN A 240 -12.11 -1.73 -15.67
CA ASN A 240 -10.86 -2.38 -15.30
C ASN A 240 -10.30 -1.67 -14.07
N GLU A 241 -9.67 -2.43 -13.18
CA GLU A 241 -9.02 -1.93 -11.98
C GLU A 241 -7.66 -2.62 -11.82
N ILE A 242 -6.60 -1.84 -11.66
CA ILE A 242 -5.29 -2.31 -11.21
C ILE A 242 -5.16 -1.95 -9.74
N LEU A 243 -5.04 -2.96 -8.89
CA LEU A 243 -4.71 -2.80 -7.49
C LEU A 243 -3.23 -3.08 -7.28
N ASP A 244 -2.47 -2.06 -6.88
CA ASP A 244 -1.05 -2.13 -6.53
C ASP A 244 -0.89 -1.99 -5.01
N VAL A 245 -0.41 -3.05 -4.36
CA VAL A 245 -0.18 -3.10 -2.91
C VAL A 245 1.29 -3.34 -2.64
N ARG A 246 1.91 -2.48 -1.82
CA ARG A 246 3.34 -2.55 -1.46
C ARG A 246 3.51 -2.49 0.04
N VAL A 247 4.19 -3.49 0.60
CA VAL A 247 4.62 -3.50 2.00
C VAL A 247 6.09 -3.16 2.07
N TYR A 248 6.43 -2.04 2.69
CA TYR A 248 7.82 -1.57 2.78
C TYR A 248 8.55 -2.19 3.95
N ASN A 249 9.80 -2.56 3.71
CA ASN A 249 10.73 -3.10 4.70
C ASN A 249 11.38 -1.97 5.51
N ILE A 250 10.59 -1.32 6.36
CA ILE A 250 11.06 -0.33 7.33
C ILE A 250 11.56 -1.02 8.61
N ALA A 251 12.51 -0.38 9.30
CA ALA A 251 13.10 -0.91 10.54
C ALA A 251 12.19 -0.75 11.77
N ASP A 252 11.23 0.17 11.73
CA ASP A 252 10.35 0.46 12.85
C ASP A 252 9.36 -0.67 13.13
N ASN A 253 8.75 -0.63 14.33
CA ASN A 253 7.67 -1.52 14.73
C ASN A 253 6.35 -1.25 13.98
N TYR A 254 6.29 -0.36 13.00
CA TYR A 254 5.12 -0.17 12.15
C TYR A 254 5.10 -1.14 10.96
N ARG A 255 3.92 -1.35 10.36
CA ARG A 255 3.81 -1.86 8.98
C ARG A 255 3.38 -0.72 8.08
N LEU A 256 4.24 -0.37 7.11
CA LEU A 256 3.96 0.65 6.12
C LEU A 256 3.49 0.00 4.82
N ILE A 257 2.26 0.31 4.42
CA ILE A 257 1.60 -0.33 3.27
C ILE A 257 1.04 0.77 2.36
N ASP A 258 1.47 0.79 1.10
CA ASP A 258 0.79 1.57 0.06
C ASP A 258 -0.28 0.72 -0.62
N TYR A 259 -1.41 1.35 -0.94
CA TYR A 259 -2.56 0.76 -1.60
C TYR A 259 -3.03 1.74 -2.68
N THR A 260 -2.72 1.42 -3.94
CA THR A 260 -3.06 2.25 -5.10
C THR A 260 -4.05 1.53 -5.99
N ILE A 261 -5.09 2.24 -6.39
CA ILE A 261 -6.09 1.77 -7.34
C ILE A 261 -6.01 2.64 -8.58
N THR A 262 -5.89 2.03 -9.75
CA THR A 262 -6.03 2.70 -11.05
C THR A 262 -7.17 2.06 -11.83
N GLN A 263 -8.20 2.84 -12.13
CA GLN A 263 -9.40 2.39 -12.85
C GLN A 263 -9.48 2.98 -14.25
N SER A 264 -10.05 2.23 -15.18
CA SER A 264 -10.40 2.70 -16.53
C SER A 264 -11.68 2.02 -17.01
N CYS A 265 -12.40 2.64 -17.95
CA CYS A 265 -13.59 2.01 -18.53
C CYS A 265 -13.18 0.73 -19.29
N ALA A 266 -13.90 -0.37 -19.05
CA ALA A 266 -13.64 -1.65 -19.73
C ALA A 266 -14.37 -1.79 -21.09
N SER A 267 -15.11 -0.75 -21.49
CA SER A 267 -15.83 -0.69 -22.76
C SER A 267 -15.81 0.74 -23.33
N SER A 268 -16.46 0.94 -24.48
CA SER A 268 -16.71 2.28 -25.06
C SER A 268 -17.76 3.09 -24.31
N SER A 269 -18.41 2.51 -23.29
CA SER A 269 -19.44 3.17 -22.50
C SER A 269 -18.82 3.81 -21.25
N PRO A 270 -19.18 5.07 -20.94
CA PRO A 270 -18.75 5.71 -19.70
C PRO A 270 -19.45 5.07 -18.50
N LEU A 271 -18.88 5.29 -17.31
CA LEU A 271 -19.51 4.99 -16.03
C LEU A 271 -19.48 6.23 -15.16
N THR A 272 -20.62 6.60 -14.60
CA THR A 272 -20.69 7.66 -13.59
C THR A 272 -20.78 7.01 -12.22
N VAL A 273 -19.81 7.30 -11.35
CA VAL A 273 -19.93 7.05 -9.92
C VAL A 273 -20.72 8.24 -9.35
N GLU A 274 -21.96 8.02 -8.96
CA GLU A 274 -22.86 9.08 -8.51
C GLU A 274 -22.55 9.50 -7.08
N GLU A 275 -22.93 10.73 -6.74
CA GLU A 275 -22.86 11.24 -5.39
C GLU A 275 -23.62 10.32 -4.43
N TYR A 276 -22.90 9.75 -3.45
CA TYR A 276 -23.50 8.82 -2.51
C TYR A 276 -22.72 8.69 -1.20
N ARG A 277 -23.45 8.43 -0.12
CA ARG A 277 -22.97 8.52 1.28
C ARG A 277 -21.86 7.53 1.69
N TYR A 278 -21.71 6.40 0.99
CA TYR A 278 -20.65 5.39 1.24
C TYR A 278 -20.27 4.66 -0.04
N GLN A 279 -19.00 4.74 -0.43
CA GLN A 279 -18.38 3.97 -1.52
C GLN A 279 -16.89 4.31 -1.59
N GLY A 280 -16.09 3.56 -2.33
CA GLY A 280 -14.63 3.73 -2.38
C GLY A 280 -13.92 2.87 -1.33
N PHE A 281 -12.82 3.38 -0.77
CA PHE A 281 -11.91 2.60 0.08
C PHE A 281 -12.57 2.27 1.43
N GLY A 282 -12.92 1.01 1.66
CA GLY A 282 -13.64 0.54 2.84
C GLY A 282 -12.78 -0.30 3.78
N PHE A 283 -13.07 -0.19 5.08
CA PHE A 283 -12.47 -0.97 6.15
C PHE A 283 -13.54 -1.44 7.14
N ARG A 284 -13.62 -2.75 7.36
CA ARG A 284 -14.41 -3.39 8.43
C ARG A 284 -13.45 -3.94 9.46
N ALA A 285 -13.49 -3.40 10.68
CA ALA A 285 -12.57 -3.81 11.73
C ALA A 285 -12.91 -5.17 12.34
N ASN A 286 -11.96 -5.72 13.10
CA ASN A 286 -12.14 -6.89 13.96
C ASN A 286 -13.43 -6.76 14.81
N ALA A 287 -14.14 -7.88 15.00
CA ALA A 287 -15.36 -7.93 15.79
C ALA A 287 -15.19 -7.54 17.27
N ASP A 288 -13.97 -7.66 17.81
CA ASP A 288 -13.64 -7.23 19.18
C ASP A 288 -13.71 -5.70 19.33
N TRP A 289 -13.62 -4.95 18.22
CA TRP A 289 -13.62 -3.49 18.24
C TRP A 289 -15.04 -2.95 18.23
N THR A 290 -15.47 -2.50 19.41
CA THR A 290 -16.84 -2.02 19.67
C THR A 290 -16.79 -0.58 20.19
N LYS A 291 -17.94 0.02 20.51
CA LYS A 291 -17.97 1.36 21.11
C LYS A 291 -17.17 1.48 22.42
N GLU A 292 -17.00 0.37 23.15
CA GLU A 292 -16.37 0.38 24.47
C GLU A 292 -14.85 0.50 24.42
N ASN A 293 -14.22 0.13 23.30
CA ASN A 293 -12.76 0.05 23.20
C ASN A 293 -12.16 0.67 21.93
N ALA A 294 -12.99 1.00 20.93
CA ALA A 294 -12.53 1.56 19.67
C ALA A 294 -12.34 3.08 19.74
N HIS A 295 -11.32 3.56 19.05
CA HIS A 295 -10.98 4.97 18.96
C HIS A 295 -10.84 5.42 17.51
N TYR A 296 -11.33 6.63 17.24
CA TYR A 296 -11.14 7.35 15.99
C TYR A 296 -10.54 8.72 16.30
N LEU A 297 -9.56 9.14 15.50
CA LEU A 297 -9.06 10.51 15.46
C LEU A 297 -8.75 10.91 14.02
N THR A 298 -9.29 12.03 13.56
CA THR A 298 -9.07 12.55 12.20
C THR A 298 -8.03 13.67 12.19
N SER A 299 -7.54 14.03 11.00
CA SER A 299 -6.66 15.20 10.80
C SER A 299 -7.22 16.51 11.35
N GLU A 300 -8.54 16.66 11.39
CA GLU A 300 -9.24 17.84 11.90
C GLU A 300 -9.51 17.76 13.41
N GLY A 301 -8.96 16.75 14.11
CA GLY A 301 -9.16 16.56 15.55
C GLY A 301 -10.52 15.96 15.92
N LYS A 302 -11.32 15.53 14.94
CA LYS A 302 -12.63 14.92 15.17
C LYS A 302 -12.51 13.47 15.61
N THR A 303 -13.44 13.06 16.45
CA THR A 303 -13.50 11.74 17.07
C THR A 303 -14.66 10.93 16.49
N ARG A 304 -14.90 9.72 17.01
CA ARG A 304 -16.01 8.87 16.58
C ARG A 304 -17.38 9.56 16.63
N LYS A 305 -17.57 10.50 17.56
CA LYS A 305 -18.83 11.19 17.81
C LYS A 305 -19.20 12.19 16.70
N ASP A 306 -18.21 12.76 16.03
CA ASP A 306 -18.40 13.94 15.17
C ASP A 306 -17.63 13.88 13.83
N ALA A 307 -16.90 12.79 13.56
CA ALA A 307 -16.11 12.65 12.33
C ALA A 307 -16.92 12.16 11.12
N ASP A 308 -18.12 11.60 11.29
CA ASP A 308 -18.91 11.14 10.15
C ASP A 308 -19.35 12.29 9.23
N ASN A 309 -19.31 12.06 7.91
CA ASN A 309 -19.62 13.05 6.87
C ASN A 309 -18.67 14.26 6.83
N THR A 310 -17.53 14.18 7.50
CA THR A 310 -16.50 15.23 7.46
C THR A 310 -15.41 14.87 6.46
N ARG A 311 -14.43 15.76 6.26
CA ARG A 311 -13.27 15.53 5.40
C ARG A 311 -12.03 15.28 6.26
N ALA A 312 -11.16 14.38 5.82
CA ALA A 312 -9.93 14.07 6.54
C ALA A 312 -8.79 13.74 5.57
N ARG A 313 -7.57 14.20 5.89
CA ARG A 313 -6.33 13.80 5.19
C ARG A 313 -5.85 12.43 5.66
N TRP A 314 -6.07 12.16 6.94
CA TRP A 314 -5.79 10.89 7.58
C TRP A 314 -6.79 10.63 8.72
N CYS A 315 -6.93 9.37 9.11
CA CYS A 315 -7.69 8.95 10.27
C CYS A 315 -7.00 7.80 10.98
N ILE A 316 -6.79 7.93 12.29
CA ILE A 316 -6.39 6.84 13.17
C ILE A 316 -7.66 6.08 13.53
N VAL A 317 -7.63 4.76 13.34
CA VAL A 317 -8.67 3.83 13.79
C VAL A 317 -7.98 2.72 14.59
N SER A 318 -8.34 2.56 15.85
CA SER A 318 -7.75 1.56 16.74
C SER A 318 -8.79 0.93 17.64
N GLY A 319 -8.44 -0.21 18.22
CA GLY A 319 -9.26 -0.91 19.19
C GLY A 319 -8.46 -1.98 19.93
N GLU A 320 -9.14 -2.65 20.84
CA GLU A 320 -8.55 -3.66 21.71
C GLU A 320 -9.08 -5.04 21.37
N SER A 321 -8.19 -6.02 21.40
CA SER A 321 -8.51 -7.44 21.22
C SER A 321 -7.88 -8.26 22.35
N THR A 322 -8.10 -9.56 22.36
CA THR A 322 -7.47 -10.48 23.32
C THR A 322 -5.93 -10.45 23.31
N TYR A 323 -5.33 -9.94 22.23
CA TYR A 323 -3.89 -9.80 22.06
C TYR A 323 -3.38 -8.35 22.29
N GLY A 324 -4.25 -7.47 22.81
CA GLY A 324 -3.94 -6.09 23.15
C GLY A 324 -4.45 -5.05 22.15
N ARG A 325 -4.10 -3.78 22.41
CA ARG A 325 -4.49 -2.63 21.59
C ARG A 325 -3.63 -2.55 20.34
N SER A 326 -4.25 -2.22 19.22
CA SER A 326 -3.58 -2.03 17.91
C SER A 326 -4.45 -1.17 17.00
N GLY A 327 -3.88 -0.68 15.90
CA GLY A 327 -4.59 0.23 15.03
C GLY A 327 -3.96 0.44 13.66
N ILE A 328 -4.62 1.28 12.89
CA ILE A 328 -4.23 1.68 11.54
C ILE A 328 -4.39 3.19 11.43
N ILE A 329 -3.38 3.85 10.86
CA ILE A 329 -3.51 5.20 10.34
C ILE A 329 -3.80 5.08 8.85
N PHE A 330 -5.02 5.43 8.44
CA PHE A 330 -5.40 5.54 7.03
C PHE A 330 -5.05 6.93 6.52
N ILE A 331 -4.41 7.01 5.37
CA ILE A 331 -3.90 8.26 4.80
C ILE A 331 -4.32 8.34 3.33
N SER A 332 -4.99 9.44 2.97
CA SER A 332 -5.38 9.75 1.59
C SER A 332 -4.35 10.68 0.93
N ASN A 333 -4.06 10.44 -0.34
CA ASN A 333 -3.14 11.30 -1.09
C ASN A 333 -3.84 12.61 -1.51
N PRO A 334 -3.16 13.78 -1.46
CA PRO A 334 -3.73 15.05 -1.90
C PRO A 334 -4.12 15.09 -3.38
N ALA A 335 -3.56 14.20 -4.22
CA ALA A 335 -3.92 14.09 -5.63
C ALA A 335 -5.18 13.24 -5.89
N ASN A 336 -5.75 12.61 -4.85
CA ASN A 336 -6.99 11.83 -5.01
C ASN A 336 -8.16 12.74 -5.38
N TYR A 337 -9.13 12.18 -6.10
CA TYR A 337 -10.34 12.90 -6.47
C TYR A 337 -11.09 13.39 -5.22
N ASN A 338 -11.51 14.66 -5.23
CA ASN A 338 -12.22 15.30 -4.11
C ASN A 338 -11.42 15.33 -2.77
N SER A 339 -10.09 15.39 -2.83
CA SER A 339 -9.22 15.47 -1.65
C SER A 339 -9.29 16.84 -0.93
N PRO A 340 -9.18 16.92 0.42
CA PRO A 340 -9.25 15.80 1.37
C PRO A 340 -10.59 15.09 1.28
N GLU A 341 -10.54 13.76 1.20
CA GLU A 341 -11.71 12.94 0.91
C GLU A 341 -12.73 13.02 2.06
N PRO A 342 -14.04 13.13 1.75
CA PRO A 342 -15.08 12.90 2.73
C PRO A 342 -14.98 11.48 3.29
N ILE A 343 -15.29 11.30 4.57
CA ILE A 343 -15.30 9.99 5.22
C ILE A 343 -16.72 9.54 5.59
N ARG A 344 -16.91 8.22 5.63
CA ARG A 344 -18.01 7.57 6.33
C ARG A 344 -17.42 6.77 7.49
N ILE A 345 -17.91 7.03 8.69
CA ILE A 345 -17.63 6.20 9.86
C ILE A 345 -18.94 5.76 10.51
N TRP A 346 -18.89 4.68 11.28
CA TRP A 346 -20.02 4.21 12.06
C TRP A 346 -19.99 4.81 13.47
N ASP A 347 -21.07 5.52 13.83
CA ASP A 347 -21.28 6.00 15.19
C ASP A 347 -21.46 4.85 16.19
N GLU A 348 -21.57 5.20 17.48
CA GLU A 348 -21.65 4.24 18.59
C GLU A 348 -22.98 3.49 18.66
N THR A 349 -24.03 3.94 17.95
CA THR A 349 -25.37 3.34 17.97
C THR A 349 -25.55 2.25 16.91
N GLN A 350 -24.60 2.12 15.98
CA GLN A 350 -24.62 1.13 14.92
C GLN A 350 -24.65 -0.30 15.47
N ASN A 351 -25.17 -1.24 14.67
CA ASN A 351 -25.24 -2.67 14.99
C ASN A 351 -25.99 -2.93 16.31
N ASN A 352 -27.20 -2.36 16.42
CA ASN A 352 -28.06 -2.43 17.61
C ASN A 352 -27.36 -1.95 18.89
N GLY A 353 -26.58 -0.87 18.79
CA GLY A 353 -25.88 -0.27 19.92
C GLY A 353 -24.60 -0.99 20.35
N ARG A 354 -24.13 -2.00 19.61
CA ARG A 354 -22.79 -2.59 19.81
C ARG A 354 -21.69 -1.60 19.39
N GLY A 355 -21.97 -0.79 18.37
CA GLY A 355 -21.07 0.21 17.84
C GLY A 355 -19.83 -0.43 17.22
N ASP A 356 -20.01 -1.35 16.28
CA ASP A 356 -18.88 -1.93 15.56
C ASP A 356 -18.18 -0.87 14.69
N VAL A 357 -16.93 -1.12 14.36
CA VAL A 357 -16.08 -0.18 13.63
C VAL A 357 -16.20 -0.40 12.11
N PHE A 358 -16.41 0.70 11.40
CA PHE A 358 -16.36 0.81 9.94
C PHE A 358 -15.76 2.15 9.58
N PHE A 359 -14.82 2.16 8.63
CA PHE A 359 -14.20 3.36 8.10
C PHE A 359 -14.22 3.31 6.58
N ASN A 360 -14.49 4.45 5.94
CA ASN A 360 -14.46 4.57 4.49
C ASN A 360 -14.02 5.96 4.05
N PHE A 361 -13.01 6.03 3.18
CA PHE A 361 -12.78 7.22 2.36
C PHE A 361 -13.73 7.17 1.16
N CYS A 362 -14.62 8.16 1.06
CA CYS A 362 -15.66 8.26 0.05
C CYS A 362 -15.42 9.49 -0.84
N PRO A 363 -14.58 9.37 -1.89
CA PRO A 363 -14.22 10.50 -2.75
C PRO A 363 -15.43 11.10 -3.49
N THR A 364 -16.53 10.35 -3.60
CA THR A 364 -17.75 10.77 -4.31
C THR A 364 -18.91 11.04 -3.36
N LYS A 365 -18.65 11.38 -2.10
CA LYS A 365 -19.73 11.63 -1.12
C LYS A 365 -20.55 12.88 -1.40
N THR A 366 -19.94 13.86 -2.06
CA THR A 366 -20.45 15.21 -2.27
C THR A 366 -20.33 15.66 -3.73
N THR A 367 -19.99 14.74 -4.63
CA THR A 367 -19.83 15.01 -6.06
C THR A 367 -19.84 13.70 -6.84
N ASN A 368 -20.38 13.75 -8.06
CA ASN A 368 -20.27 12.67 -9.03
C ASN A 368 -18.84 12.58 -9.57
N TRP A 369 -18.40 11.38 -9.94
CA TRP A 369 -17.17 11.15 -10.68
C TRP A 369 -17.45 10.44 -12.01
N ASN A 370 -17.26 11.17 -13.11
CA ASN A 370 -17.50 10.65 -14.46
C ASN A 370 -16.24 9.97 -15.01
N MET A 371 -16.31 8.65 -15.18
CA MET A 371 -15.31 7.85 -15.84
C MET A 371 -15.63 7.72 -17.33
N ILE A 372 -14.74 8.21 -18.18
CA ILE A 372 -14.92 8.20 -19.64
C ILE A 372 -13.87 7.29 -20.31
N PRO A 373 -14.21 6.64 -21.43
CA PRO A 373 -13.27 5.78 -22.15
C PRO A 373 -11.96 6.48 -22.54
N GLY A 374 -10.86 5.72 -22.50
CA GLY A 374 -9.52 6.21 -22.85
C GLY A 374 -8.83 7.04 -21.75
N LYS A 375 -9.41 7.14 -20.54
CA LYS A 375 -8.80 7.79 -19.38
C LYS A 375 -8.57 6.81 -18.24
N GLU A 376 -7.61 7.16 -17.38
CA GLU A 376 -7.31 6.46 -16.14
C GLU A 376 -7.62 7.34 -14.92
N TYR A 377 -8.09 6.69 -13.86
CA TYR A 377 -8.57 7.30 -12.63
C TYR A 377 -7.86 6.65 -11.46
N THR A 378 -7.00 7.41 -10.79
CA THR A 378 -6.13 6.84 -9.74
C THR A 378 -6.50 7.37 -8.36
N LEU A 379 -6.60 6.47 -7.38
CA LEU A 379 -6.68 6.77 -5.96
C LEU A 379 -5.50 6.10 -5.25
N LYS A 380 -4.78 6.87 -4.43
CA LYS A 380 -3.60 6.41 -3.68
C LYS A 380 -3.87 6.55 -2.20
N TYR A 381 -3.63 5.47 -1.48
CA TYR A 381 -3.76 5.41 -0.03
C TYR A 381 -2.50 4.83 0.59
N ARG A 382 -2.26 5.19 1.84
CA ARG A 382 -1.23 4.60 2.68
C ARG A 382 -1.84 4.18 4.01
N MET A 383 -1.40 3.04 4.50
CA MET A 383 -1.74 2.51 5.81
C MET A 383 -0.46 2.40 6.65
N LEU A 384 -0.50 2.95 7.85
CA LEU A 384 0.52 2.72 8.87
C LEU A 384 -0.11 1.89 10.00
N VAL A 385 0.25 0.62 10.09
CA VAL A 385 -0.29 -0.32 11.08
C VAL A 385 0.61 -0.38 12.30
N PHE A 386 0.01 -0.38 13.49
CA PHE A 386 0.73 -0.29 14.77
C PHE A 386 0.13 -1.17 15.87
N ASP A 387 0.96 -1.45 16.87
CA ASP A 387 0.55 -1.97 18.17
C ASP A 387 0.48 -0.84 19.20
N GLY A 388 -0.32 -1.01 20.24
CA GLY A 388 -0.51 -0.02 21.30
C GLY A 388 -1.28 1.21 20.82
N GLU A 389 -0.86 2.38 21.29
CA GLU A 389 -1.41 3.67 20.89
C GLU A 389 -0.44 4.38 19.92
N THR A 390 -1.00 5.28 19.11
CA THR A 390 -0.23 6.20 18.26
C THR A 390 -0.70 7.62 18.50
N SER A 391 0.06 8.60 18.04
CA SER A 391 -0.24 10.02 18.25
C SER A 391 -0.66 10.72 16.96
N LYS A 392 -1.26 11.90 17.12
CA LYS A 392 -1.57 12.82 16.02
C LYS A 392 -0.30 13.20 15.25
N GLU A 393 0.81 13.41 15.94
CA GLU A 393 2.09 13.79 15.35
C GLU A 393 2.66 12.68 14.47
N ALA A 394 2.53 11.42 14.90
CA ALA A 394 2.91 10.27 14.08
C ALA A 394 2.04 10.17 12.81
N ALA A 395 0.73 10.43 12.93
CA ALA A 395 -0.17 10.46 11.78
C ALA A 395 0.16 11.60 10.80
N GLU A 396 0.42 12.81 11.31
CA GLU A 396 0.83 13.95 10.48
C GLU A 396 2.19 13.71 9.81
N GLN A 397 3.16 13.13 10.52
CA GLN A 397 4.45 12.77 9.95
C GLN A 397 4.29 11.77 8.80
N ALA A 398 3.51 10.70 9.00
CA ALA A 398 3.23 9.71 7.97
C ALA A 398 2.46 10.31 6.76
N PHE A 399 1.55 11.26 7.01
CA PHE A 399 0.86 12.00 5.94
C PHE A 399 1.85 12.84 5.13
N VAL A 400 2.72 13.62 5.78
CA VAL A 400 3.69 14.48 5.11
C VAL A 400 4.68 13.68 4.26
N ASP A 401 5.15 12.54 4.77
CA ASP A 401 6.01 11.61 4.03
C ASP A 401 5.35 10.96 2.82
N PHE A 402 4.01 10.92 2.79
CA PHE A 402 3.25 10.38 1.66
C PHE A 402 2.77 11.45 0.68
N ALA A 403 2.28 12.57 1.19
CA ALA A 403 1.66 13.65 0.43
C ALA A 403 2.69 14.52 -0.29
N TYR A 404 3.87 14.68 0.30
CA TYR A 404 4.90 15.60 -0.18
C TYR A 404 6.25 14.88 -0.31
N PRO A 405 6.44 14.00 -1.31
CA PRO A 405 7.71 13.28 -1.48
C PRO A 405 8.89 14.25 -1.57
N PRO A 406 10.08 13.89 -1.04
CA PRO A 406 11.25 14.75 -1.10
C PRO A 406 11.70 14.97 -2.55
N ALA A 407 12.27 16.14 -2.84
CA ALA A 407 12.84 16.44 -4.15
C ALA A 407 14.15 15.65 -4.33
N ILE A 408 14.37 15.12 -5.54
CA ILE A 408 15.56 14.32 -5.86
C ILE A 408 16.25 14.93 -7.07
N ILE A 409 17.53 15.27 -6.92
CA ILE A 409 18.40 15.77 -7.98
C ILE A 409 19.35 14.65 -8.39
N ILE A 410 19.42 14.36 -9.70
CA ILE A 410 20.26 13.30 -10.26
C ILE A 410 21.35 13.95 -11.10
N GLU A 411 22.61 13.69 -10.75
CA GLU A 411 23.80 14.08 -11.49
C GLU A 411 24.42 12.82 -12.11
N LYS A 412 24.28 12.64 -13.43
CA LYS A 412 24.93 11.53 -14.13
C LYS A 412 26.43 11.78 -14.20
N LEU A 413 27.21 10.83 -13.70
CA LEU A 413 28.67 10.89 -13.71
C LEU A 413 29.19 10.08 -14.91
N LYS A 414 30.21 10.61 -15.59
CA LYS A 414 30.81 10.01 -16.80
C LYS A 414 31.77 8.89 -16.45
#